data_AF-A0A7Y0N2T8-F1
#
_entry.id   AF-A0A7Y0N2T8-F1
#
_cell.length_a   1.000
_cell.length_b   1.000
_cell.length_c   1.000
_cell.angle_alpha   90.00
_cell.angle_beta   90.00
_cell.angle_gamma   90.00
#
_symmetry.space_group_name_H-M   'P 1'
#
loop_
_entity.id
_entity.type
_entity.pdbx_description
1 polymer ?
#
loop_
_entity_poly.entity_id
_entity_poly.type
_entity_poly.pdbx_seq_one_letter_code
_entity_poly.pdbx_strand_id
1 'polypeptide(L)'
;PVTKISHDFEKIIDSDKERILNRWSLVKTVYPIYLLPIAIFIMVIATLYHIFALKRMVTLRTKQLTVENQQLLELTLTDPLTKLYNRRHLIERLATLSSLQKNVTVMVFDIDDFKSINDKYGHLIGDQAIVAVADTAKSLT
;
A
#
# COMPACT_ATOMS: atom_id res chain seq x y z
N PRO A 1 -62.13 -12.19 62.99
CA PRO A 1 -61.28 -13.38 62.77
C PRO A 1 -60.73 -13.49 61.34
N VAL A 2 -61.59 -13.33 60.32
CA VAL A 2 -61.23 -13.49 58.89
C VAL A 2 -60.26 -12.41 58.37
N THR A 3 -60.40 -11.17 58.83
CA THR A 3 -59.54 -10.02 58.45
C THR A 3 -58.11 -10.09 59.01
N LYS A 4 -57.88 -10.85 60.08
CA LYS A 4 -56.54 -11.03 60.66
C LYS A 4 -55.74 -12.09 59.88
N ILE A 5 -56.44 -13.14 59.43
CA ILE A 5 -55.85 -14.20 58.60
C ILE A 5 -55.47 -13.66 57.22
N SER A 6 -56.30 -12.83 56.59
CA SER A 6 -55.94 -12.22 55.30
C SER A 6 -54.70 -11.33 55.41
N HIS A 7 -54.60 -10.52 56.48
CA HIS A 7 -53.45 -9.64 56.69
C HIS A 7 -52.15 -10.42 56.98
N ASP A 8 -52.23 -11.52 57.75
CA ASP A 8 -51.07 -12.38 58.02
C ASP A 8 -50.63 -13.15 56.75
N PHE A 9 -51.56 -13.58 55.90
CA PHE A 9 -51.24 -14.16 54.59
C PHE A 9 -50.59 -13.15 53.63
N GLU A 10 -51.05 -11.91 53.62
CA GLU A 10 -50.49 -10.84 52.80
C GLU A 10 -49.04 -10.52 53.20
N LYS A 11 -48.75 -10.49 54.51
CA LYS A 11 -47.39 -10.37 55.03
C LYS A 11 -46.48 -11.52 54.65
N ILE A 12 -46.98 -12.76 54.66
CA ILE A 12 -46.19 -13.93 54.24
C ILE A 12 -45.87 -13.80 52.75
N ILE A 13 -46.85 -13.46 51.92
CA ILE A 13 -46.68 -13.29 50.47
C ILE A 13 -45.69 -12.16 50.13
N ASP A 14 -45.77 -11.02 50.82
CA ASP A 14 -44.84 -9.91 50.61
C ASP A 14 -43.44 -10.25 51.11
N SER A 15 -43.31 -10.92 52.26
CA SER A 15 -42.02 -11.40 52.75
C SER A 15 -41.39 -12.44 51.82
N ASP A 16 -42.19 -13.31 51.21
CA ASP A 16 -41.73 -14.30 50.24
C ASP A 16 -41.41 -13.67 48.89
N LYS A 17 -42.16 -12.65 48.44
CA LYS A 17 -41.83 -11.84 47.27
C LYS A 17 -40.50 -11.10 47.46
N GLU A 18 -40.31 -10.43 48.60
CA GLU A 18 -39.07 -9.77 48.98
C GLU A 18 -37.90 -10.77 49.01
N ARG A 19 -38.12 -11.96 49.59
CA ARG A 19 -37.11 -13.02 49.68
C ARG A 19 -36.77 -13.63 48.31
N ILE A 20 -37.76 -13.78 47.44
CA ILE A 20 -37.58 -14.22 46.04
C ILE A 20 -36.83 -13.13 45.27
N LEU A 21 -37.27 -11.89 45.32
CA LEU A 21 -36.63 -10.76 44.64
C LEU A 21 -35.17 -10.58 45.10
N ASN A 22 -34.89 -10.66 46.39
CA ASN A 22 -33.52 -10.61 46.92
C ASN A 22 -32.68 -11.82 46.47
N ARG A 23 -33.27 -13.01 46.35
CA ARG A 23 -32.59 -14.21 45.84
C ARG A 23 -32.26 -14.11 44.34
N TRP A 24 -33.12 -13.49 43.53
CA TRP A 24 -32.91 -13.30 42.08
C TRP A 24 -32.12 -12.04 41.73
N SER A 25 -32.07 -11.03 42.62
CA SER A 25 -31.28 -9.81 42.44
C SER A 25 -29.77 -10.11 42.32
N LEU A 26 -29.30 -11.13 43.05
CA LEU A 26 -27.92 -11.63 42.95
C LEU A 26 -27.60 -12.32 41.61
N VAL A 27 -28.59 -12.80 40.87
CA VAL A 27 -28.38 -13.54 39.61
C VAL A 27 -28.31 -12.60 38.40
N LYS A 28 -28.92 -11.40 38.47
CA LYS A 28 -28.96 -10.44 37.35
C LYS A 28 -27.78 -9.48 37.28
N THR A 29 -26.97 -9.35 38.33
CA THR A 29 -25.80 -8.45 38.36
C THR A 29 -24.51 -9.11 37.85
N VAL A 30 -24.49 -10.44 37.71
CA VAL A 30 -23.33 -11.19 37.23
C VAL A 30 -23.40 -11.38 35.71
N TYR A 31 -23.74 -10.33 34.96
CA TYR A 31 -23.18 -10.24 33.61
C TYR A 31 -21.71 -9.89 33.81
N PRO A 32 -20.77 -10.79 33.52
CA PRO A 32 -19.44 -10.67 34.07
C PRO A 32 -18.75 -9.51 33.36
N ILE A 33 -18.31 -8.50 34.12
CA ILE A 33 -17.41 -7.42 33.68
C ILE A 33 -16.21 -7.98 32.88
N TYR A 34 -15.86 -9.25 33.10
CA TYR A 34 -14.86 -10.03 32.37
C TYR A 34 -15.16 -10.29 30.88
N LEU A 35 -16.40 -10.16 30.40
CA LEU A 35 -16.70 -10.34 28.97
C LEU A 35 -16.19 -9.17 28.11
N LEU A 36 -16.21 -7.94 28.64
CA LEU A 36 -15.70 -6.76 27.95
C LEU A 36 -14.21 -6.82 27.63
N PRO A 37 -13.29 -7.13 28.58
CA PRO A 37 -11.88 -7.27 28.26
C PRO A 37 -11.61 -8.46 27.31
N ILE A 38 -12.40 -9.53 27.39
CA ILE A 38 -12.31 -10.65 26.43
C ILE A 38 -12.71 -10.19 25.03
N ALA A 39 -13.80 -9.44 24.89
CA ALA A 39 -14.24 -8.89 23.60
C ALA A 39 -13.21 -7.89 23.03
N ILE A 40 -12.65 -7.02 23.86
CA ILE A 40 -11.57 -6.10 23.47
C ILE A 40 -10.34 -6.89 23.03
N PHE A 41 -9.94 -7.94 23.75
CA PHE A 41 -8.81 -8.78 23.40
C PHE A 41 -9.01 -9.49 22.06
N ILE A 42 -10.20 -10.04 21.82
CA ILE A 42 -10.58 -10.64 20.53
C ILE A 42 -10.54 -9.60 19.42
N MET A 43 -11.06 -8.39 19.66
CA MET A 43 -11.06 -7.29 18.70
C MET A 43 -9.62 -6.83 18.38
N VAL A 44 -8.74 -6.74 19.38
CA VAL A 44 -7.31 -6.45 19.19
C VAL A 44 -6.64 -7.55 18.36
N ILE A 45 -6.89 -8.82 18.65
CA ILE A 45 -6.34 -9.93 17.85
C ILE A 45 -6.87 -9.86 16.40
N ALA A 46 -8.16 -9.62 16.21
CA ALA A 46 -8.78 -9.52 14.90
C ALA A 46 -8.22 -8.35 14.08
N THR A 47 -8.03 -7.19 14.70
CA THR A 47 -7.43 -6.02 14.05
C THR A 47 -5.95 -6.25 13.72
N LEU A 48 -5.18 -6.86 14.62
CA LEU A 48 -3.78 -7.23 14.36
C LEU A 48 -3.67 -8.23 13.19
N TYR A 49 -4.56 -9.23 13.16
CA TYR A 49 -4.66 -10.17 12.06
C TYR A 49 -4.96 -9.45 10.74
N HIS A 50 -5.92 -8.52 10.75
CA HIS A 50 -6.29 -7.76 9.57
C HIS A 50 -5.13 -6.88 9.05
N ILE A 51 -4.45 -6.16 9.94
CA ILE A 51 -3.26 -5.36 9.60
C ILE A 51 -2.18 -6.23 8.96
N PHE A 52 -1.93 -7.41 9.53
CA PHE A 52 -0.94 -8.35 9.01
C PHE A 52 -1.32 -8.87 7.62
N ALA A 53 -2.58 -9.28 7.43
CA ALA A 53 -3.10 -9.74 6.15
C ALA A 53 -3.02 -8.66 5.07
N LEU A 54 -3.41 -7.42 5.40
CA LEU A 54 -3.31 -6.26 4.50
C LEU A 54 -1.87 -5.98 4.10
N LYS A 55 -0.94 -5.91 5.06
CA LYS A 55 0.49 -5.67 4.77
C LYS A 55 1.07 -6.74 3.84
N ARG A 56 0.68 -8.01 4.03
CA ARG A 56 1.08 -9.09 3.11
C ARG A 56 0.52 -8.88 1.71
N MET A 57 -0.77 -8.59 1.59
CA MET A 57 -1.43 -8.37 0.31
C MET A 57 -0.81 -7.19 -0.45
N VAL A 58 -0.59 -6.06 0.22
CA VAL A 58 0.07 -4.88 -0.36
C VAL A 58 1.47 -5.25 -0.84
N THR A 59 2.29 -5.90 0.00
CA THR A 59 3.66 -6.27 -0.39
C THR A 59 3.69 -7.18 -1.62
N LEU A 60 2.77 -8.14 -1.71
CA LEU A 60 2.66 -9.03 -2.87
C LEU A 60 2.28 -8.25 -4.14
N ARG A 61 1.28 -7.38 -4.05
CA ARG A 61 0.85 -6.52 -5.16
C ARG A 61 1.94 -5.57 -5.61
N THR A 62 2.66 -4.96 -4.68
CA THR A 62 3.79 -4.07 -5.00
C THR A 62 4.87 -4.83 -5.76
N LYS A 63 5.24 -6.04 -5.32
CA LYS A 63 6.22 -6.86 -6.05
C LYS A 63 5.76 -7.16 -7.48
N GLN A 64 4.49 -7.53 -7.65
CA GLN A 64 3.93 -7.79 -8.97
C GLN A 64 3.95 -6.54 -9.86
N LEU A 65 3.52 -5.40 -9.33
CA LEU A 65 3.58 -4.11 -10.04
C LEU A 65 5.01 -3.74 -10.42
N THR A 66 6.00 -3.96 -9.56
CA THR A 66 7.41 -3.69 -9.89
C THR A 66 7.89 -4.55 -11.05
N VAL A 67 7.54 -5.84 -11.07
CA VAL A 67 7.90 -6.75 -12.17
C VAL A 67 7.22 -6.34 -13.47
N GLU A 68 5.92 -6.06 -13.45
CA GLU A 68 5.17 -5.59 -14.61
C GLU A 68 5.72 -4.24 -15.13
N ASN A 69 6.07 -3.32 -14.22
CA ASN A 69 6.69 -2.04 -14.57
C ASN A 69 8.09 -2.25 -15.19
N GLN A 70 8.90 -3.15 -14.63
CA GLN A 70 10.17 -3.54 -15.24
C GLN A 70 9.97 -4.10 -16.65
N GLN A 71 8.96 -4.95 -16.87
CA GLN A 71 8.64 -5.46 -18.20
C GLN A 71 8.18 -4.35 -19.16
N LEU A 72 7.39 -3.39 -18.69
CA LEU A 72 6.99 -2.22 -19.49
C LEU A 72 8.20 -1.34 -19.86
N LEU A 73 9.12 -1.15 -18.90
CA LEU A 73 10.39 -0.48 -19.15
C LEU A 73 11.27 -1.27 -20.11
N GLU A 74 11.21 -2.61 -20.06
CA GLU A 74 11.86 -3.53 -21.02
C GLU A 74 11.25 -3.45 -22.43
N LEU A 75 9.95 -3.19 -22.55
CA LEU A 75 9.29 -2.97 -23.84
C LEU A 75 9.57 -1.57 -24.40
N THR A 76 10.01 -0.64 -23.57
CA THR A 76 10.32 0.73 -23.99
C THR A 76 11.77 0.85 -24.46
N LEU A 77 11.99 0.78 -25.77
CA LEU A 77 13.32 0.87 -26.40
C LEU A 77 13.83 2.31 -26.55
N THR A 78 12.96 3.31 -26.36
CA THR A 78 13.28 4.72 -26.61
C THR A 78 13.26 5.54 -25.32
N ASP A 79 14.13 6.54 -25.24
CA ASP A 79 14.12 7.56 -24.19
C ASP A 79 12.87 8.47 -24.34
N PRO A 80 12.09 8.72 -23.28
CA PRO A 80 10.83 9.45 -23.39
C PRO A 80 10.99 10.93 -23.75
N LEU A 81 12.11 11.56 -23.39
CA LEU A 81 12.39 12.98 -23.66
C LEU A 81 12.83 13.18 -25.11
N THR A 82 13.84 12.43 -25.55
CA THR A 82 14.48 12.60 -26.87
C THR A 82 13.89 11.71 -27.97
N LYS A 83 13.13 10.68 -27.61
CA LYS A 83 12.64 9.62 -28.51
C LYS A 83 13.74 8.83 -29.23
N LEU A 84 15.01 9.04 -28.88
CA LEU A 84 16.12 8.23 -29.37
C LEU A 84 16.14 6.88 -28.68
N TYR A 85 16.83 5.91 -29.27
CA TYR A 85 17.06 4.63 -28.61
C TYR A 85 17.82 4.82 -27.30
N ASN A 86 17.30 4.23 -26.24
CA ASN A 86 17.95 4.32 -24.94
C ASN A 86 19.22 3.45 -24.89
N ARG A 87 19.98 3.62 -23.81
CA ARG A 87 21.22 2.87 -23.56
C ARG A 87 21.01 1.35 -23.63
N ARG A 88 19.86 0.85 -23.20
CA ARG A 88 19.57 -0.59 -23.18
C ARG A 88 19.46 -1.15 -24.61
N HIS A 89 18.71 -0.48 -25.47
CA HIS A 89 18.63 -0.86 -26.88
C HIS A 89 20.00 -0.83 -27.57
N LEU A 90 20.83 0.19 -27.27
CA LEU A 90 22.21 0.25 -27.79
C LEU A 90 23.02 -1.00 -27.39
N ILE A 91 22.97 -1.40 -26.12
CA ILE A 91 23.71 -2.56 -25.61
C ILE A 91 23.22 -3.86 -26.26
N GLU A 92 21.90 -4.06 -26.32
CA GLU A 92 21.29 -5.24 -26.97
C GLU A 92 21.70 -5.31 -28.46
N ARG A 93 21.71 -4.16 -29.14
CA ARG A 93 22.13 -4.07 -30.54
C ARG A 93 23.62 -4.36 -30.72
N LEU A 94 24.49 -3.83 -29.86
CA LEU A 94 25.92 -4.10 -29.90
C LEU A 94 26.24 -5.57 -29.62
N ALA A 95 25.56 -6.20 -28.67
CA ALA A 95 25.72 -7.64 -28.40
C ALA A 95 25.35 -8.48 -29.64
N THR A 96 24.25 -8.13 -30.30
CA THR A 96 23.83 -8.78 -31.56
C THR A 96 24.86 -8.57 -32.66
N LEU A 97 25.35 -7.35 -32.87
CA LEU A 97 26.34 -7.06 -33.92
C LEU A 97 27.70 -7.73 -33.66
N SER A 98 28.11 -7.82 -32.40
CA SER A 98 29.31 -8.54 -31.97
C SER A 98 29.20 -10.04 -32.28
N SER A 99 28.04 -10.64 -32.00
CA SER A 99 27.79 -12.07 -32.32
C SER A 99 27.87 -12.39 -33.82
N LEU A 100 27.63 -11.38 -34.68
CA LEU A 100 27.69 -11.49 -36.14
C LEU A 100 29.09 -11.20 -36.70
N GLN A 101 30.12 -11.06 -35.83
CA GLN A 101 31.50 -10.73 -36.19
C GLN A 101 31.62 -9.47 -37.08
N LYS A 102 30.71 -8.50 -36.90
CA LYS A 102 30.78 -7.23 -37.62
C LYS A 102 31.68 -6.25 -36.88
N ASN A 103 32.53 -5.55 -37.62
CA ASN A 103 33.25 -4.40 -37.08
C ASN A 103 32.25 -3.27 -36.83
N VAL A 104 32.20 -2.76 -35.60
CA VAL A 104 31.31 -1.66 -35.20
C VAL A 104 32.14 -0.50 -34.68
N THR A 105 31.82 0.70 -35.13
CA THR A 105 32.36 1.94 -34.58
C THR A 105 31.27 2.62 -33.75
N VAL A 106 31.61 3.05 -32.54
CA VAL A 106 30.70 3.77 -31.64
C VAL A 106 31.29 5.15 -31.40
N MET A 107 30.47 6.19 -31.62
CA MET A 107 30.79 7.56 -31.26
C MET A 107 29.98 7.94 -30.02
N VAL A 108 30.66 8.50 -29.03
CA VAL A 108 30.06 9.03 -27.81
C VAL A 108 30.42 10.50 -27.71
N PHE A 109 29.41 11.34 -27.45
CA PHE A 109 29.56 12.78 -27.32
C PHE A 109 28.67 13.28 -26.17
N ASP A 110 29.00 14.44 -25.62
CA ASP A 110 28.30 15.09 -24.52
C ASP A 110 28.01 16.56 -24.84
N ILE A 111 27.07 17.17 -24.12
CA ILE A 111 26.76 18.60 -24.25
C ILE A 111 27.62 19.38 -23.25
N ASP A 112 28.63 20.08 -23.77
CA ASP A 112 29.51 20.91 -22.95
C ASP A 112 28.74 21.98 -22.16
N ASP A 113 29.13 22.21 -20.91
CA ASP A 113 28.57 23.21 -20.00
C ASP A 113 27.03 23.15 -19.82
N PHE A 114 26.40 22.00 -20.03
CA PHE A 114 24.94 21.84 -19.94
C PHE A 114 24.34 22.31 -18.60
N LYS A 115 25.09 22.14 -17.49
CA LYS A 115 24.68 22.64 -16.18
C LYS A 115 24.45 24.17 -16.17
N SER A 116 25.27 24.94 -16.90
CA SER A 116 25.13 26.39 -17.02
C SER A 116 23.80 26.78 -17.69
N ILE A 117 23.37 26.00 -18.68
CA ILE A 117 22.06 26.18 -19.34
C ILE A 117 20.93 25.95 -18.32
N ASN A 118 21.00 24.86 -17.56
CA ASN A 118 20.01 24.55 -16.52
C ASN A 118 19.97 25.62 -15.42
N ASP A 119 21.13 26.05 -14.93
CA ASP A 119 21.22 27.02 -13.84
C ASP A 119 20.73 28.42 -14.27
N LYS A 120 20.93 28.79 -15.54
CA LYS A 120 20.53 30.11 -16.08
C LYS A 120 19.08 30.17 -16.58
N TYR A 121 18.57 29.09 -17.18
CA TYR A 121 17.28 29.10 -17.88
C TYR A 121 16.27 28.09 -17.32
N GLY A 122 16.67 27.27 -16.34
CA GLY A 122 15.84 26.24 -15.72
C GLY A 122 15.78 24.94 -16.52
N HIS A 123 15.36 23.88 -15.85
CA HIS A 123 15.34 22.52 -16.41
C HIS A 123 14.46 22.37 -17.66
N LEU A 124 13.35 23.11 -17.76
CA LEU A 124 12.48 23.04 -18.94
C LEU A 124 13.18 23.50 -20.23
N ILE A 125 14.07 24.49 -20.14
CA ILE A 125 14.87 24.94 -21.29
C ILE A 125 16.04 24.00 -21.53
N GLY A 126 16.63 23.43 -20.46
CA GLY A 126 17.62 22.36 -20.59
C GLY A 126 17.07 21.15 -21.35
N ASP A 127 15.85 20.72 -21.05
CA ASP A 127 15.17 19.63 -21.73
C ASP A 127 14.98 19.93 -23.23
N GLN A 128 14.63 21.16 -23.59
CA GLN A 128 14.53 21.59 -24.99
C GLN A 128 15.89 21.56 -25.71
N ALA A 129 16.97 21.97 -25.02
CA ALA A 129 18.31 21.89 -25.58
C ALA A 129 18.73 20.43 -25.84
N ILE A 130 18.42 19.52 -24.91
CA ILE A 130 18.65 18.08 -25.08
C ILE A 130 17.88 17.55 -26.32
N VAL A 131 16.60 17.91 -26.45
CA VAL A 131 15.78 17.50 -27.60
C VAL A 131 16.36 18.01 -28.91
N ALA A 132 16.77 19.29 -28.97
CA ALA A 132 17.36 19.88 -30.17
C ALA A 132 18.67 19.18 -30.61
N VAL A 133 19.53 18.84 -29.64
CA VAL A 133 20.76 18.08 -29.93
C VAL A 133 20.42 16.67 -30.42
N ALA A 134 19.46 15.99 -29.78
CA ALA A 134 19.01 14.67 -30.18
C ALA A 134 18.42 14.65 -31.61
N ASP A 135 17.59 15.63 -31.96
CA ASP A 135 17.03 15.79 -33.30
C ASP A 135 18.11 16.05 -34.35
N THR A 136 19.10 16.89 -34.01
CA THR A 136 20.26 17.15 -34.88
C THR A 136 21.06 15.87 -35.12
N ALA A 137 21.36 15.12 -34.05
CA ALA A 137 22.08 13.84 -34.15
C ALA A 137 21.33 12.82 -35.01
N LYS A 138 19.99 12.79 -34.93
CA LYS A 138 19.15 11.92 -35.77
C LYS A 138 19.21 12.31 -37.25
N SER A 139 19.30 13.60 -37.56
CA SER A 139 19.38 14.09 -38.95
C SER A 139 20.72 13.78 -39.64
N LEU A 140 21.75 13.47 -38.87
CA LEU A 140 23.08 13.07 -39.36
C LEU A 140 23.15 11.59 -39.78
N THR A 141 22.11 10.80 -39.50
CA THR A 141 22.03 9.35 -39.80
C THR A 141 21.15 9.10 -41.02
#